data_AF-A0A537J7X1-F1
#
_entry.id   AF-A0A537J7X1-F1
#
_cell.length_a   1.000
_cell.length_b   1.000
_cell.length_c   1.000
_cell.angle_alpha   90.00
_cell.angle_beta   90.00
_cell.angle_gamma   90.00
#
_symmetry.space_group_name_H-M   'P 1'
#
loop_
_entity.id
_entity.type
_entity.pdbx_description
1 polymer ?
#
loop_
_entity_poly.entity_id
_entity_poly.type
_entity_poly.pdbx_seq_one_letter_code
_entity_poly.pdbx_strand_id
1 'polypeptide(L)'
;MLRGVLDDAAGRWWLDLVEALASHAPSPARVAEAYARFFTLLSAEAEFAGEPLVGDAWQHHLLGRLLEDENPLSLKAERAGRAAIGPALLAQTRADLGALERCHRVGGTAIARAVARITETPPASWEGFRPLSASDPGSARRQMMVRFAATRDWPGLVPHLADYYAEHGVGLFARFRAFRWIRD
;
A
#
# COMPACT_ATOMS: atom_id res chain seq x y z
N MET A 1 -0.10 -11.51 9.50
CA MET A 1 1.16 -11.65 8.74
C MET A 1 1.55 -10.34 8.07
N LEU A 2 0.68 -9.71 7.28
CA LEU A 2 0.98 -8.47 6.55
C LEU A 2 0.74 -7.18 7.37
N ARG A 3 0.93 -7.24 8.70
CA ARG A 3 0.73 -6.06 9.55
C ARG A 3 1.79 -4.98 9.27
N GLY A 4 3.01 -5.40 8.90
CA GLY A 4 4.12 -4.48 8.59
C GLY A 4 3.86 -3.55 7.41
N VAL A 5 2.92 -3.91 6.53
CA VAL A 5 2.46 -3.06 5.42
C VAL A 5 1.92 -1.71 5.93
N LEU A 6 1.23 -1.70 7.07
CA LEU A 6 0.70 -0.48 7.71
C LEU A 6 1.59 0.06 8.83
N ASP A 7 2.73 -0.59 9.10
CA ASP A 7 3.62 -0.22 10.20
C ASP A 7 4.65 0.85 9.80
N ASP A 8 4.15 1.93 9.22
CA ASP A 8 4.91 3.13 8.92
C ASP A 8 4.10 4.38 9.28
N ALA A 9 4.67 5.56 9.02
CA ALA A 9 3.99 6.81 9.36
C ALA A 9 2.68 6.95 8.58
N ALA A 10 2.67 6.69 7.27
CA ALA A 10 1.48 6.80 6.43
C ALA A 10 0.35 5.86 6.91
N GLY A 11 0.66 4.59 7.18
CA GLY A 11 -0.28 3.59 7.67
C GLY A 11 -0.85 3.95 9.04
N ARG A 12 -0.03 4.47 9.96
CA ARG A 12 -0.52 4.96 11.27
C ARG A 12 -1.45 6.15 11.11
N TRP A 13 -1.09 7.15 10.30
CA TRP A 13 -1.94 8.32 10.05
C TRP A 13 -3.22 7.98 9.28
N TRP A 14 -3.17 7.00 8.39
CA TRP A 14 -4.35 6.45 7.73
C TRP A 14 -5.33 5.85 8.74
N LEU A 15 -4.84 4.94 9.60
CA LEU A 15 -5.68 4.31 10.63
C LEU A 15 -6.26 5.35 11.58
N ASP A 16 -5.45 6.33 12.00
CA ASP A 16 -5.86 7.44 12.84
C ASP A 16 -7.01 8.26 12.23
N LEU A 17 -6.92 8.57 10.94
CA LEU A 17 -7.95 9.29 10.20
C LEU A 17 -9.23 8.46 10.04
N VAL A 18 -9.11 7.18 9.68
CA VAL A 18 -10.27 6.29 9.56
C VAL A 18 -10.96 6.10 10.90
N GLU A 19 -10.22 5.96 12.00
CA GLU A 19 -10.77 5.86 13.35
C GLU A 19 -11.48 7.16 13.77
N ALA A 20 -10.87 8.32 13.52
CA ALA A 20 -11.50 9.61 13.79
C ALA A 20 -12.82 9.80 13.01
N LEU A 21 -12.87 9.35 11.76
CA LEU A 21 -14.06 9.38 10.91
C LEU A 21 -15.13 8.38 11.34
N ALA A 22 -14.72 7.21 11.86
CA ALA A 22 -15.62 6.13 12.26
C ALA A 22 -16.14 6.27 13.70
N SER A 23 -15.66 7.25 14.47
CA SER A 23 -16.14 7.54 15.82
C SER A 23 -17.65 7.78 15.84
N HIS A 24 -18.32 7.31 16.90
CA HIS A 24 -19.77 7.51 17.10
C HIS A 24 -20.15 9.00 17.17
N ALA A 25 -19.24 9.84 17.69
CA ALA A 25 -19.37 11.28 17.73
C ALA A 25 -18.04 11.90 17.25
N PRO A 26 -17.84 12.03 15.93
CA PRO A 26 -16.56 12.49 15.39
C PRO A 26 -16.37 13.98 15.70
N SER A 27 -15.25 14.31 16.34
CA SER A 27 -14.89 15.72 16.59
C SER A 27 -14.41 16.38 15.30
N PRO A 28 -15.02 17.50 14.85
CA PRO A 28 -14.59 18.21 13.64
C PRO A 28 -13.11 18.60 13.66
N ALA A 29 -12.62 19.12 14.80
CA ALA A 29 -11.22 19.51 14.96
C ALA A 29 -10.28 18.30 14.82
N ARG A 30 -10.63 17.16 15.44
CA ARG A 30 -9.81 15.95 15.39
C ARG A 30 -9.73 15.35 14.00
N VAL A 31 -10.85 15.34 13.28
CA VAL A 31 -10.93 14.86 11.90
C VAL A 31 -10.13 15.76 10.96
N ALA A 32 -10.26 17.09 11.11
CA ALA A 32 -9.48 18.04 10.32
C ALA A 32 -7.97 17.90 10.56
N GLU A 33 -7.55 17.73 11.81
CA GLU A 33 -6.15 17.51 12.18
C GLU A 33 -5.60 16.19 11.60
N ALA A 34 -6.33 15.09 11.75
CA ALA A 34 -5.95 13.79 11.19
C ALA A 34 -5.80 13.87 9.66
N TYR A 35 -6.75 14.53 9.00
CA TYR A 35 -6.72 14.71 7.56
C TYR A 35 -5.52 15.55 7.11
N ALA A 36 -5.27 16.69 7.76
CA ALA A 36 -4.17 17.58 7.42
C ALA A 36 -2.81 16.86 7.55
N ARG A 37 -2.60 16.11 8.65
CA ARG A 37 -1.37 15.34 8.85
C ARG A 37 -1.15 14.30 7.76
N PHE A 38 -2.20 13.54 7.44
CA PHE A 38 -2.11 12.52 6.40
C PHE A 38 -1.90 13.12 5.00
N PHE A 39 -2.61 14.20 4.67
CA PHE A 39 -2.44 14.93 3.42
C PHE A 39 -1.02 15.48 3.26
N THR A 40 -0.47 16.11 4.30
CA THR A 40 0.91 16.62 4.27
C THR A 40 1.91 15.51 4.01
N LEU A 41 1.77 14.37 4.69
CA LEU A 41 2.65 13.22 4.47
C LEU A 41 2.55 12.71 3.03
N LEU A 42 1.33 12.43 2.54
CA LEU A 42 1.14 11.91 1.18
C LEU A 42 1.63 12.88 0.11
N SER A 43 1.44 14.20 0.31
CA SER A 43 1.94 15.20 -0.62
C SER A 43 3.47 15.17 -0.73
N ALA A 44 4.17 15.01 0.40
CA ALA A 44 5.62 14.93 0.43
C ALA A 44 6.15 13.64 -0.22
N GLU A 45 5.42 12.52 -0.13
CA GLU A 45 5.80 11.28 -0.80
C GLU A 45 5.48 11.33 -2.31
N ALA A 46 4.28 11.77 -2.68
CA ALA A 46 3.77 11.68 -4.04
C ALA A 46 4.31 12.76 -4.98
N GLU A 47 4.42 14.03 -4.54
CA GLU A 47 4.94 15.12 -5.37
C GLU A 47 6.44 14.94 -5.66
N PHE A 48 7.17 14.31 -4.75
CA PHE A 48 8.61 14.04 -4.89
C PHE A 48 8.92 12.62 -5.38
N ALA A 49 7.91 11.83 -5.75
CA ALA A 49 8.12 10.48 -6.25
C ALA A 49 8.87 10.49 -7.60
N GLY A 50 9.81 9.55 -7.73
CA GLY A 50 10.61 9.35 -8.94
C GLY A 50 9.95 8.47 -10.00
N GLU A 51 8.68 8.10 -9.82
CA GLU A 51 7.92 7.24 -10.72
C GLU A 51 6.44 7.66 -10.77
N PRO A 52 5.70 7.31 -11.84
CA PRO A 52 4.27 7.55 -11.91
C PRO A 52 3.52 6.83 -10.78
N LEU A 53 2.47 7.45 -10.24
CA LEU A 53 1.61 6.81 -9.25
C LEU A 53 0.80 5.65 -9.88
N VAL A 54 0.36 4.73 -9.02
CA VAL A 54 -0.61 3.67 -9.37
C VAL A 54 -1.82 3.89 -8.47
N GLY A 55 -2.93 4.33 -9.04
CA GLY A 55 -4.05 4.86 -8.26
C GLY A 55 -3.75 6.26 -7.72
N ASP A 56 -4.35 6.60 -6.57
CA ASP A 56 -4.01 7.83 -5.83
C ASP A 56 -2.75 7.65 -4.96
N ALA A 57 -2.30 8.71 -4.28
CA ALA A 57 -1.09 8.68 -3.46
C ALA A 57 -1.12 7.63 -2.33
N TRP A 58 -2.27 7.47 -1.66
CA TRP A 58 -2.43 6.44 -0.62
C TRP A 58 -2.39 5.03 -1.21
N GLN A 59 -3.10 4.81 -2.30
CA GLN A 59 -3.14 3.53 -3.00
C GLN A 59 -1.75 3.12 -3.49
N HIS A 60 -1.03 4.04 -4.12
CA HIS A 60 0.33 3.83 -4.57
C HIS A 60 1.26 3.47 -3.40
N HIS A 61 1.20 4.24 -2.32
CA HIS A 61 1.99 3.98 -1.11
C HIS A 61 1.73 2.58 -0.55
N LEU A 62 0.47 2.24 -0.33
CA LEU A 62 0.06 0.97 0.25
C LEU A 62 0.51 -0.23 -0.61
N LEU A 63 0.43 -0.10 -1.93
CA LEU A 63 0.93 -1.11 -2.87
C LEU A 63 2.45 -1.23 -2.81
N GLY A 64 3.18 -0.11 -2.72
CA GLY A 64 4.63 -0.12 -2.54
C GLY A 64 5.03 -0.84 -1.25
N ARG A 65 4.37 -0.50 -0.13
CA ARG A 65 4.57 -1.16 1.17
C ARG A 65 4.28 -2.65 1.10
N LEU A 66 3.19 -3.06 0.43
CA LEU A 66 2.89 -4.48 0.23
C LEU A 66 4.03 -5.22 -0.44
N LEU A 67 4.63 -4.67 -1.50
CA LEU A 67 5.71 -5.34 -2.25
C LEU A 67 7.06 -5.28 -1.55
N GLU A 68 7.23 -4.43 -0.55
CA GLU A 68 8.49 -4.24 0.19
C GLU A 68 8.47 -4.85 1.60
N ASP A 69 7.30 -5.25 2.11
CA ASP A 69 7.12 -5.83 3.43
C ASP A 69 7.81 -7.21 3.56
N GLU A 70 8.86 -7.24 4.38
CA GLU A 70 9.55 -8.47 4.75
C GLU A 70 8.76 -9.21 5.83
N ASN A 71 8.19 -10.35 5.44
CA ASN A 71 7.31 -11.15 6.28
C ASN A 71 7.48 -12.64 5.96
N PRO A 72 6.93 -13.56 6.76
CA PRO A 72 7.10 -14.99 6.53
C PRO A 72 6.62 -15.53 5.17
N LEU A 73 5.66 -14.87 4.49
CA LEU A 73 5.31 -15.24 3.11
C LEU A 73 6.45 -14.85 2.16
N SER A 74 6.90 -13.60 2.19
CA SER A 74 7.94 -13.11 1.28
C SER A 74 9.27 -13.84 1.50
N LEU A 75 9.69 -14.02 2.76
CA LEU A 75 10.90 -14.77 3.11
C LEU A 75 10.85 -16.25 2.69
N LYS A 76 9.70 -16.91 2.87
CA LYS A 76 9.57 -18.32 2.48
C LYS A 76 9.50 -18.49 0.97
N ALA A 77 8.80 -17.59 0.29
CA ALA A 77 8.74 -17.56 -1.17
C ALA A 77 10.12 -17.33 -1.79
N GLU A 78 10.88 -16.35 -1.29
CA GLU A 78 12.26 -16.09 -1.72
C GLU A 78 13.17 -17.30 -1.55
N ARG A 79 13.14 -17.94 -0.37
CA ARG A 79 14.08 -19.03 -0.04
C ARG A 79 13.76 -20.37 -0.69
N ALA A 80 12.48 -20.71 -0.83
CA ALA A 80 12.05 -22.06 -1.19
C ALA A 80 10.99 -22.11 -2.30
N GLY A 81 10.62 -20.95 -2.87
CA GLY A 81 9.59 -20.84 -3.89
C GLY A 81 8.17 -21.04 -3.37
N ARG A 82 7.19 -20.70 -4.21
CA ARG A 82 5.75 -20.76 -3.88
C ARG A 82 5.28 -22.15 -3.46
N ALA A 83 5.78 -23.21 -4.11
CA ALA A 83 5.34 -24.59 -3.86
C ALA A 83 5.67 -25.07 -2.44
N ALA A 84 6.68 -24.50 -1.78
CA ALA A 84 7.07 -24.84 -0.42
C ALA A 84 6.20 -24.14 0.66
N ILE A 85 5.34 -23.19 0.27
CA ILE A 85 4.54 -22.41 1.23
C ILE A 85 3.40 -23.27 1.78
N GLY A 86 3.32 -23.34 3.11
CA GLY A 86 2.33 -24.17 3.79
C GLY A 86 0.91 -23.59 3.70
N PRO A 87 -0.13 -24.44 3.74
CA PRO A 87 -1.52 -24.01 3.54
C PRO A 87 -2.02 -23.01 4.59
N ALA A 88 -1.57 -23.13 5.85
CA ALA A 88 -1.94 -22.19 6.91
C ALA A 88 -1.42 -20.76 6.65
N LEU A 89 -0.19 -20.64 6.14
CA LEU A 89 0.40 -19.35 5.79
C LEU A 89 -0.35 -18.72 4.61
N LEU A 90 -0.68 -19.51 3.58
CA LEU A 90 -1.49 -19.05 2.46
C LEU A 90 -2.87 -18.57 2.91
N ALA A 91 -3.54 -19.31 3.81
CA ALA A 91 -4.85 -18.94 4.34
C ALA A 91 -4.80 -17.59 5.09
N GLN A 92 -3.81 -17.40 5.96
CA GLN A 92 -3.66 -16.14 6.69
C GLN A 92 -3.30 -14.97 5.76
N THR A 93 -2.41 -15.19 4.78
CA THR A 93 -2.09 -14.15 3.77
C THR A 93 -3.32 -13.72 2.99
N ARG A 94 -4.20 -14.66 2.60
CA ARG A 94 -5.46 -14.31 1.91
C ARG A 94 -6.35 -13.42 2.76
N ALA A 95 -6.51 -13.75 4.04
CA ALA A 95 -7.30 -12.94 4.97
C ALA A 95 -6.72 -11.52 5.12
N ASP A 96 -5.39 -11.43 5.28
CA ASP A 96 -4.69 -10.15 5.40
C ASP A 96 -4.81 -9.31 4.13
N LEU A 97 -4.60 -9.91 2.95
CA LEU A 97 -4.77 -9.22 1.66
C LEU A 97 -6.20 -8.73 1.45
N GLY A 98 -7.20 -9.48 1.89
CA GLY A 98 -8.58 -9.03 1.87
C GLY A 98 -8.82 -7.82 2.78
N ALA A 99 -8.09 -7.69 3.88
CA ALA A 99 -8.15 -6.50 4.74
C ALA A 99 -7.45 -5.29 4.08
N LEU A 100 -6.27 -5.50 3.51
CA LEU A 100 -5.53 -4.44 2.82
C LEU A 100 -6.26 -3.94 1.56
N GLU A 101 -6.96 -4.80 0.83
CA GLU A 101 -7.83 -4.40 -0.29
C GLU A 101 -8.89 -3.38 0.16
N ARG A 102 -9.52 -3.61 1.32
CA ARG A 102 -10.51 -2.68 1.85
C ARG A 102 -9.88 -1.33 2.19
N CYS A 103 -8.66 -1.31 2.72
CA CYS A 103 -7.92 -0.07 2.96
C CYS A 103 -7.57 0.65 1.65
N HIS A 104 -7.09 -0.09 0.65
CA HIS A 104 -6.73 0.42 -0.68
C HIS A 104 -7.95 1.04 -1.40
N ARG A 105 -9.12 0.42 -1.27
CA ARG A 105 -10.33 0.85 -1.98
C ARG A 105 -10.85 2.22 -1.55
N VAL A 106 -10.51 2.67 -0.34
CA VAL A 106 -10.96 3.96 0.17
C VAL A 106 -10.03 5.05 -0.38
N GLY A 107 -10.39 5.60 -1.55
CA GLY A 107 -9.62 6.64 -2.21
C GLY A 107 -9.82 8.04 -1.61
N GLY A 108 -8.95 8.97 -2.02
CA GLY A 108 -8.88 10.33 -1.49
C GLY A 108 -10.15 11.13 -1.62
N THR A 109 -10.86 11.02 -2.75
CA THR A 109 -12.13 11.73 -2.92
C THR A 109 -13.20 11.22 -1.96
N ALA A 110 -13.21 9.92 -1.64
CA ALA A 110 -14.16 9.38 -0.67
C ALA A 110 -13.88 9.90 0.75
N ILE A 111 -12.61 9.95 1.15
CA ILE A 111 -12.19 10.51 2.45
C ILE A 111 -12.48 12.00 2.53
N ALA A 112 -12.07 12.79 1.53
CA ALA A 112 -12.29 14.23 1.50
C ALA A 112 -13.78 14.58 1.65
N ARG A 113 -14.67 13.82 0.97
CA ARG A 113 -16.13 13.97 1.15
C ARG A 113 -16.60 13.60 2.55
N ALA A 114 -16.02 12.58 3.18
CA ALA A 114 -16.37 12.21 4.56
C ALA A 114 -15.95 13.29 5.56
N VAL A 115 -14.75 13.84 5.40
CA VAL A 115 -14.25 14.96 6.19
C VAL A 115 -15.11 16.20 6.01
N ALA A 116 -15.50 16.53 4.77
CA ALA A 116 -16.34 17.69 4.48
C ALA A 116 -17.70 17.63 5.20
N ARG A 117 -18.30 16.43 5.32
CA ARG A 117 -19.58 16.25 6.03
C ARG A 117 -19.48 16.51 7.54
N ILE A 118 -18.31 16.29 8.14
CA ILE A 118 -18.11 16.43 9.59
C ILE A 118 -17.59 17.82 9.94
N THR A 119 -16.73 18.39 9.10
CA THR A 119 -16.04 19.67 9.35
C THR A 119 -16.76 20.87 8.74
N GLU A 120 -17.79 20.63 7.92
CA GLU A 120 -18.52 21.64 7.14
C GLU A 120 -17.63 22.46 6.19
N THR A 121 -16.35 22.06 6.03
CA THR A 121 -15.37 22.70 5.17
C THR A 121 -14.74 21.65 4.26
N PRO A 122 -14.95 21.71 2.93
CA PRO A 122 -14.44 20.68 2.03
C PRO A 122 -12.91 20.83 1.86
N PRO A 123 -12.10 19.82 2.28
CA PRO A 123 -10.68 19.85 2.00
C PRO A 123 -10.40 19.44 0.55
N ALA A 124 -9.24 19.83 0.02
CA ALA A 124 -8.74 19.29 -1.23
C ALA A 124 -8.42 17.80 -1.10
N SER A 125 -8.83 16.98 -2.07
CA SER A 125 -8.46 15.56 -2.18
C SER A 125 -6.98 15.42 -2.59
N TRP A 126 -6.36 14.27 -2.29
CA TRP A 126 -5.04 13.89 -2.80
C TRP A 126 -5.09 13.21 -4.19
N GLU A 127 -6.25 13.20 -4.85
CA GLU A 127 -6.39 12.82 -6.27
C GLU A 127 -5.91 13.97 -7.16
N GLY A 128 -4.60 14.06 -7.39
CA GLY A 128 -4.05 15.09 -8.27
C GLY A 128 -2.56 15.41 -8.10
N PHE A 129 -1.91 14.82 -7.10
CA PHE A 129 -0.46 14.97 -6.93
C PHE A 129 0.31 14.51 -8.17
N ARG A 130 1.40 15.21 -8.48
CA ARG A 130 2.20 14.96 -9.69
C ARG A 130 3.62 14.59 -9.32
N PRO A 131 4.08 13.37 -9.61
CA PRO A 131 5.45 12.97 -9.34
C PRO A 131 6.45 13.76 -10.20
N LEU A 132 7.69 13.87 -9.73
CA LEU A 132 8.80 14.50 -10.46
C LEU A 132 9.07 13.82 -11.80
N SER A 133 8.89 12.50 -11.87
CA SER A 133 9.05 11.73 -13.10
C SER A 133 7.72 11.12 -13.55
N ALA A 134 7.39 11.37 -14.81
CA ALA A 134 6.28 10.72 -15.50
C ALA A 134 6.70 9.42 -16.23
N SER A 135 7.98 9.01 -16.11
CA SER A 135 8.51 7.86 -16.82
C SER A 135 8.91 6.75 -15.83
N ASP A 136 8.30 5.59 -15.97
CA ASP A 136 8.82 4.32 -15.47
C ASP A 136 8.93 3.36 -16.67
N PRO A 137 10.12 2.81 -16.97
CA PRO A 137 10.32 1.87 -18.07
C PRO A 137 9.60 0.52 -17.92
N GLY A 138 8.68 0.36 -16.97
CA GLY A 138 7.81 -0.81 -16.84
C GLY A 138 8.40 -1.87 -15.93
N SER A 139 8.87 -1.45 -14.75
CA SER A 139 9.42 -2.36 -13.74
C SER A 139 8.44 -3.49 -13.35
N ALA A 140 8.97 -4.67 -13.00
CA ALA A 140 8.15 -5.79 -12.50
C ALA A 140 7.34 -5.39 -11.24
N ARG A 141 7.92 -4.52 -10.40
CA ARG A 141 7.24 -3.89 -9.26
C ARG A 141 6.00 -3.14 -9.72
N ARG A 142 6.14 -2.21 -10.67
CA ARG A 142 4.98 -1.46 -11.21
C ARG A 142 3.93 -2.36 -11.84
N GLN A 143 4.34 -3.38 -12.60
CA GLN A 143 3.40 -4.35 -13.18
C GLN A 143 2.60 -5.08 -12.09
N MET A 144 3.24 -5.45 -10.99
CA MET A 144 2.54 -6.07 -9.86
C MET A 144 1.60 -5.07 -9.15
N MET A 145 2.03 -3.82 -8.92
CA MET A 145 1.16 -2.78 -8.36
C MET A 145 -0.09 -2.56 -9.22
N VAL A 146 0.09 -2.45 -10.54
CA VAL A 146 -1.03 -2.30 -11.50
C VAL A 146 -1.96 -3.52 -11.44
N ARG A 147 -1.43 -4.73 -11.32
CA ARG A 147 -2.23 -5.96 -11.18
C ARG A 147 -3.11 -5.93 -9.93
N PHE A 148 -2.57 -5.50 -8.79
CA PHE A 148 -3.35 -5.34 -7.56
C PHE A 148 -4.40 -4.22 -7.68
N ALA A 149 -4.03 -3.08 -8.29
CA ALA A 149 -4.96 -1.96 -8.50
C ALA A 149 -6.12 -2.31 -9.45
N ALA A 150 -5.92 -3.25 -10.39
CA ALA A 150 -6.90 -3.64 -11.39
C ALA A 150 -7.97 -4.63 -10.89
N THR A 151 -7.85 -5.16 -9.68
CA THR A 151 -8.81 -6.16 -9.15
C THR A 151 -9.19 -5.89 -7.70
N ARG A 152 -10.39 -6.37 -7.33
CA ARG A 152 -10.86 -6.41 -5.93
C ARG A 152 -10.62 -7.77 -5.26
N ASP A 153 -10.17 -8.77 -6.02
CA ASP A 153 -9.83 -10.08 -5.49
C ASP A 153 -8.33 -10.18 -5.17
N TRP A 154 -7.87 -9.39 -4.19
CA TRP A 154 -6.50 -9.51 -3.69
C TRP A 154 -6.19 -10.89 -3.08
N PRO A 155 -7.13 -11.57 -2.38
CA PRO A 155 -6.91 -12.96 -1.94
C PRO A 155 -6.57 -13.92 -3.10
N GLY A 156 -7.17 -13.73 -4.28
CA GLY A 156 -6.84 -14.48 -5.49
C GLY A 156 -5.44 -14.22 -6.04
N LEU A 157 -4.79 -13.12 -5.65
CA LEU A 157 -3.44 -12.76 -6.11
C LEU A 157 -2.30 -13.36 -5.27
N VAL A 158 -2.58 -14.09 -4.18
CA VAL A 158 -1.53 -14.72 -3.35
C VAL A 158 -0.51 -15.52 -4.16
N PRO A 159 -0.88 -16.34 -5.17
CA PRO A 159 0.11 -17.05 -5.99
C PRO A 159 1.07 -16.10 -6.71
N HIS A 160 0.53 -15.06 -7.35
CA HIS A 160 1.32 -14.07 -8.08
C HIS A 160 2.25 -13.29 -7.16
N LEU A 161 1.77 -12.94 -5.96
CA LEU A 161 2.58 -12.24 -4.95
C LEU A 161 3.74 -13.13 -4.46
N ALA A 162 3.49 -14.41 -4.21
CA ALA A 162 4.54 -15.35 -3.83
C ALA A 162 5.56 -15.56 -4.95
N ASP A 163 5.11 -15.72 -6.20
CA ASP A 163 6.00 -15.87 -7.36
C ASP A 163 6.85 -14.58 -7.55
N TYR A 164 6.26 -13.40 -7.34
CA TYR A 164 7.00 -12.13 -7.36
C TYR A 164 8.14 -12.09 -6.34
N TYR A 165 7.89 -12.45 -5.07
CA TYR A 165 8.94 -12.49 -4.06
C TYR A 165 10.00 -13.57 -4.35
N ALA A 166 9.60 -14.72 -4.91
CA ALA A 166 10.54 -15.77 -5.31
C ALA A 166 11.51 -15.29 -6.40
N GLU A 167 11.03 -14.46 -7.34
CA GLU A 167 11.82 -13.96 -8.46
C GLU A 167 12.63 -12.69 -8.15
N HIS A 168 12.10 -11.82 -7.28
CA HIS A 168 12.63 -10.47 -7.08
C HIS A 168 13.25 -10.24 -5.70
N GLY A 169 13.05 -11.17 -4.76
CA GLY A 169 13.43 -11.02 -3.35
C GLY A 169 12.56 -9.99 -2.61
N VAL A 170 12.84 -9.80 -1.31
CA VAL A 170 12.17 -8.81 -0.47
C VAL A 170 13.15 -7.94 0.33
N GLY A 171 12.71 -6.75 0.75
CA GLY A 171 13.45 -5.87 1.65
C GLY A 171 14.29 -4.77 0.97
N LEU A 172 14.99 -3.98 1.80
CA LEU A 172 15.75 -2.78 1.40
C LEU A 172 16.82 -3.06 0.34
N PHE A 173 17.33 -4.29 0.26
CA PHE A 173 18.38 -4.67 -0.71
C PHE A 173 17.82 -5.22 -2.03
N ALA A 174 16.57 -5.70 -2.06
CA ALA A 174 15.91 -6.18 -3.28
C ALA A 174 15.72 -5.06 -4.33
N ARG A 175 15.72 -3.79 -3.90
CA ARG A 175 15.66 -2.61 -4.79
C ARG A 175 16.97 -2.37 -5.56
N PHE A 176 18.09 -2.92 -5.11
CA PHE A 176 19.40 -2.74 -5.74
C PHE A 176 19.80 -4.03 -6.47
N ARG A 177 19.82 -3.99 -7.82
CA ARG A 177 20.17 -5.16 -8.67
C ARG A 177 21.51 -5.81 -8.31
N ALA A 178 22.46 -5.06 -7.73
CA ALA A 178 23.80 -5.53 -7.38
C ALA A 178 23.83 -6.56 -6.23
N PHE A 179 22.74 -6.72 -5.47
CA PHE A 179 22.68 -7.61 -4.30
C PHE A 179 21.74 -8.82 -4.50
N ARG A 180 21.40 -9.15 -5.76
CA ARG A 180 20.63 -10.37 -6.04
C ARG A 180 21.54 -11.59 -5.96
N TRP A 181 21.15 -12.60 -5.19
CA TRP A 181 21.84 -13.87 -5.12
C TRP A 181 21.80 -14.56 -6.49
N ILE A 182 22.98 -14.82 -7.06
CA ILE A 182 23.14 -15.72 -8.20
C ILE A 182 23.02 -17.14 -7.60
N ARG A 183 22.05 -17.92 -8.06
CA ARG A 183 22.00 -19.36 -7.75
C ARG A 183 23.06 -20.04 -8.62
N ASP A 184 24.05 -20.64 -7.97
CA ASP A 184 24.92 -21.66 -8.57
C ASP A 184 24.16 -23.01 -8.65
#